data_AF-A0AAD6FZ48-F1
#
_entry.id   AF-A0AAD6FZ48-F1
#
_cell.length_a   1.000
_cell.length_b   1.000
_cell.length_c   1.000
_cell.angle_alpha   90.00
_cell.angle_beta   90.00
_cell.angle_gamma   90.00
#
_symmetry.space_group_name_H-M   'P 1'
#
loop_
_entity.id
_entity.type
_entity.pdbx_description
1 polymer ?
#
loop_
_entity_poly.entity_id
_entity_poly.type
_entity_poly.pdbx_seq_one_letter_code
_entity_poly.pdbx_strand_id
1 'polypeptide(L)'
;MDDTLPDSQAIIAPVPTVILAVEDQYKALSVADISHFVVHLATLLMGYLRLSDSRLNSIMQFVAGVPYNFNKPWPFWFFICKPVSKVFFNDEEQLQWLNAVRVRTKEFIAFTDTQKQNAFNKDDAPIKEMKLQVVEVDFSKPQLGEDLKLFWKPAQAIIYQKVQNCECT
;
A
#
# COMPACT_ATOMS: atom_id res chain seq x y z
N MET A 1 6.46 -8.97 -17.57
CA MET A 1 6.96 -7.64 -17.18
C MET A 1 7.68 -7.08 -18.38
N ASP A 2 7.47 -5.81 -18.67
CA ASP A 2 8.12 -5.11 -19.77
C ASP A 2 9.11 -4.09 -19.17
N ASP A 3 10.40 -4.40 -19.30
CA ASP A 3 11.50 -3.59 -18.79
C ASP A 3 11.75 -2.31 -19.62
N THR A 4 11.05 -2.15 -20.74
CA THR A 4 11.13 -0.94 -21.58
C THR A 4 10.18 0.16 -21.12
N LEU A 5 9.24 -0.16 -20.24
CA LEU A 5 8.26 0.76 -19.68
C LEU A 5 8.74 1.35 -18.35
N PRO A 6 8.20 2.52 -17.95
CA PRO A 6 8.39 3.04 -16.59
C PRO A 6 7.95 2.02 -15.53
N ASP A 7 8.58 2.05 -14.35
CA ASP A 7 8.28 1.07 -13.28
C ASP A 7 6.78 0.99 -12.92
N SER A 8 6.06 2.12 -12.98
CA SER A 8 4.61 2.19 -12.72
C SER A 8 3.74 1.45 -13.76
N GLN A 9 4.32 1.13 -14.92
CA GLN A 9 3.66 0.50 -16.07
C GLN A 9 4.31 -0.83 -16.48
N ALA A 10 5.47 -1.20 -15.91
CA ALA A 10 6.22 -2.39 -16.28
C ALA A 10 5.45 -3.71 -16.04
N ILE A 11 4.47 -3.72 -15.13
CA ILE A 11 3.53 -4.84 -14.97
C ILE A 11 2.26 -4.53 -15.74
N ILE A 12 2.13 -5.17 -16.91
CA ILE A 12 1.00 -5.04 -17.84
C ILE A 12 -0.21 -5.92 -17.49
N ALA A 13 -0.15 -6.65 -16.37
CA ALA A 13 -1.26 -7.47 -15.92
C ALA A 13 -2.46 -6.59 -15.53
N PRO A 14 -3.70 -7.05 -15.74
CA PRO A 14 -4.87 -6.33 -15.26
C PRO A 14 -4.84 -6.23 -13.74
N VAL A 15 -5.34 -5.11 -13.21
CA VAL A 15 -5.50 -4.93 -11.76
C VAL A 15 -6.55 -5.91 -11.26
N PRO A 16 -6.24 -6.76 -10.27
CA PRO A 16 -7.15 -7.78 -9.79
C PRO A 16 -8.35 -7.13 -9.09
N THR A 17 -9.50 -7.79 -9.16
CA THR A 17 -10.61 -7.47 -8.27
C THR A 17 -10.23 -7.89 -6.86
N VAL A 18 -10.39 -6.96 -5.91
CA VAL A 18 -10.06 -7.18 -4.51
C VAL A 18 -11.28 -6.96 -3.66
N ILE A 19 -11.57 -7.92 -2.77
CA ILE A 19 -12.65 -7.82 -1.80
C ILE A 19 -12.11 -7.18 -0.53
N LEU A 20 -12.69 -6.04 -0.15
CA LEU A 20 -12.37 -5.37 1.11
C LEU A 20 -12.98 -6.12 2.29
N ALA A 21 -12.13 -6.81 3.06
CA ALA A 21 -12.51 -7.48 4.29
C ALA A 21 -12.20 -6.55 5.48
N VAL A 22 -13.19 -5.75 5.87
CA VAL A 22 -13.09 -4.86 7.05
C VAL A 22 -13.49 -5.65 8.30
N GLU A 23 -12.61 -5.70 9.30
CA GLU A 23 -13.00 -6.23 10.61
C GLU A 23 -14.13 -5.36 11.19
N ASP A 24 -15.13 -5.98 11.82
CA ASP A 24 -16.34 -5.28 12.31
C ASP A 24 -16.03 -4.07 13.20
N GLN A 25 -14.95 -4.15 13.97
CA GLN A 25 -14.47 -3.10 14.86
C GLN A 25 -13.96 -1.84 14.14
N TYR A 26 -13.65 -1.91 12.84
CA TYR A 26 -13.15 -0.78 12.04
C TYR A 26 -14.19 -0.24 11.05
N LYS A 27 -15.38 -0.82 10.98
CA LYS A 27 -16.47 -0.34 10.10
C LYS A 27 -16.97 1.07 10.43
N ALA A 28 -16.74 1.55 11.64
CA ALA A 28 -17.15 2.90 12.08
C ALA A 28 -16.22 4.01 11.57
N LEU A 29 -15.04 3.66 11.04
CA LEU A 29 -14.10 4.62 10.48
C LEU A 29 -14.47 4.90 9.02
N SER A 30 -14.64 6.17 8.69
CA SER A 30 -14.91 6.59 7.31
C SER A 30 -13.65 6.45 6.48
N VAL A 31 -13.73 5.68 5.40
CA VAL A 31 -12.65 5.58 4.41
C VAL A 31 -12.27 6.96 3.86
N ALA A 32 -13.23 7.87 3.74
CA ALA A 32 -13.02 9.23 3.29
C ALA A 32 -12.12 10.05 4.22
N ASP A 33 -11.90 9.63 5.46
CA ASP A 33 -11.02 10.31 6.41
C ASP A 33 -9.58 9.80 6.35
N ILE A 34 -9.33 8.63 5.74
CA ILE A 34 -8.00 8.02 5.60
C ILE A 34 -7.12 8.83 4.65
N SER A 35 -5.94 9.25 5.09
CA SER A 35 -4.99 10.00 4.25
C SER A 35 -3.80 9.16 3.77
N HIS A 36 -3.42 8.14 4.55
CA HIS A 36 -2.23 7.35 4.29
C HIS A 36 -2.49 5.87 4.43
N PHE A 37 -1.87 5.10 3.53
CA PHE A 37 -2.00 3.66 3.46
C PHE A 37 -0.63 3.03 3.55
N VAL A 38 -0.48 2.04 4.42
CA VAL A 38 0.79 1.39 4.70
C VAL A 38 0.64 -0.09 4.44
N VAL A 39 1.20 -0.58 3.32
CA VAL A 39 1.12 -1.99 2.93
C VAL A 39 2.27 -2.78 3.55
N HIS A 40 1.95 -3.89 4.22
CA HIS A 40 2.95 -4.82 4.77
C HIS A 40 3.59 -5.64 3.64
N LEU A 41 4.91 -5.53 3.44
CA LEU A 41 5.58 -6.16 2.30
C LEU A 41 6.81 -7.02 2.63
N ALA A 42 7.47 -6.79 3.78
CA ALA A 42 8.58 -7.65 4.19
C ALA A 42 8.89 -7.63 5.70
N THR A 43 9.38 -8.75 6.23
CA THR A 43 10.04 -8.90 7.53
C THR A 43 11.53 -9.12 7.28
N LEU A 44 12.34 -8.13 7.63
CA LEU A 44 13.80 -8.19 7.63
C LEU A 44 14.33 -8.96 8.84
N LEU A 45 14.85 -10.17 8.60
CA LEU A 45 15.75 -10.85 9.53
C LEU A 45 17.21 -10.46 9.21
N MET A 46 17.83 -9.74 10.14
CA MET A 46 19.29 -9.55 10.24
C MET A 46 20.03 -9.15 8.95
N GLY A 47 19.68 -8.00 8.37
CA GLY A 47 20.54 -7.31 7.38
C GLY A 47 20.67 -7.97 6.02
N TYR A 48 20.11 -9.16 5.83
CA TYR A 48 19.84 -9.75 4.53
C TYR A 48 18.32 -9.78 4.33
N LEU A 49 17.87 -9.30 3.18
CA LEU A 49 16.50 -9.44 2.69
C LEU A 49 16.23 -10.93 2.40
N ARG A 50 16.13 -11.76 3.44
CA ARG A 50 15.91 -13.20 3.34
C ARG A 50 14.76 -13.60 4.25
N LEU A 51 13.71 -14.11 3.60
CA LEU A 51 12.60 -14.93 4.11
C LEU A 51 11.21 -14.30 4.28
N SER A 52 10.95 -13.10 3.76
CA SER A 52 9.56 -12.64 3.57
C SER A 52 9.47 -11.74 2.33
N ASP A 53 8.57 -11.95 1.38
CA ASP A 53 7.27 -12.60 1.50
C ASP A 53 6.98 -13.63 0.39
N SER A 54 6.83 -14.90 0.80
CA SER A 54 6.13 -15.90 -0.03
C SER A 54 4.74 -15.41 -0.42
N ARG A 55 4.13 -14.52 0.37
CA ARG A 55 2.83 -13.90 0.11
C ARG A 55 2.87 -12.96 -1.08
N LEU A 56 3.76 -11.97 -1.10
CA LEU A 56 3.88 -11.04 -2.24
C LEU A 56 4.27 -11.81 -3.50
N ASN A 57 5.21 -12.75 -3.41
CA ASN A 57 5.52 -13.62 -4.54
C ASN A 57 4.30 -14.45 -4.99
N SER A 58 3.51 -15.01 -4.06
CA SER A 58 2.29 -15.75 -4.40
C SER A 58 1.22 -14.85 -5.02
N ILE A 59 1.06 -13.61 -4.53
CA ILE A 59 0.13 -12.63 -5.06
C ILE A 59 0.56 -12.23 -6.47
N MET A 60 1.83 -11.92 -6.69
CA MET A 60 2.33 -11.55 -8.01
C MET A 60 2.23 -12.70 -9.01
N GLN A 61 2.53 -13.93 -8.58
CA GLN A 61 2.34 -15.12 -9.39
C GLN A 61 0.87 -15.36 -9.71
N PHE A 62 -0.03 -15.12 -8.76
CA PHE A 62 -1.48 -15.33 -8.92
C PHE A 62 -2.12 -14.27 -9.82
N VAL A 63 -1.79 -13.01 -9.59
CA VAL A 63 -2.43 -11.86 -10.23
C VAL A 63 -1.81 -11.55 -11.59
N ALA A 64 -0.48 -11.56 -11.66
CA ALA A 64 0.25 -11.09 -12.83
C ALA A 64 1.02 -12.21 -13.55
N GLY A 65 1.01 -13.44 -13.01
CA GLY A 65 1.74 -14.57 -13.60
C GLY A 65 3.26 -14.42 -13.56
N VAL A 66 3.78 -13.43 -12.81
CA VAL A 66 5.21 -13.10 -12.77
C VAL A 66 5.75 -13.27 -11.34
N PRO A 67 6.92 -13.90 -11.18
CA PRO A 67 7.56 -14.00 -9.87
C PRO A 67 8.05 -12.63 -9.40
N TYR A 68 8.04 -12.41 -8.10
CA TYR A 68 8.54 -11.18 -7.51
C TYR A 68 10.06 -11.06 -7.67
N ASN A 69 10.53 -9.94 -8.23
CA ASN A 69 11.95 -9.68 -8.41
C ASN A 69 12.48 -8.74 -7.33
N PHE A 70 13.21 -9.29 -6.37
CA PHE A 70 13.82 -8.54 -5.26
C PHE A 70 14.88 -7.52 -5.71
N ASN A 71 15.50 -7.71 -6.88
CA ASN A 71 16.50 -6.78 -7.39
C ASN A 71 15.85 -5.55 -8.06
N LYS A 72 14.57 -5.65 -8.44
CA LYS A 72 13.78 -4.58 -9.04
C LYS A 72 12.39 -4.55 -8.39
N PRO A 73 12.29 -4.13 -7.12
CA PRO A 73 11.06 -4.24 -6.37
C PRO A 73 10.03 -3.15 -6.72
N TRP A 74 10.46 -2.01 -7.29
CA TRP A 74 9.60 -0.85 -7.56
C TRP A 74 8.38 -1.14 -8.43
N PRO A 75 8.47 -1.85 -9.57
CA PRO A 75 7.29 -2.18 -10.38
C PRO A 75 6.20 -2.90 -9.61
N PHE A 76 6.60 -3.84 -8.75
CA PHE A 76 5.69 -4.62 -7.93
C PHE A 76 5.01 -3.76 -6.86
N TRP A 77 5.74 -2.78 -6.30
CA TRP A 77 5.20 -1.83 -5.34
C TRP A 77 4.19 -0.87 -5.97
N PHE A 78 4.45 -0.40 -7.20
CA PHE A 78 3.46 0.36 -7.95
C PHE A 78 2.25 -0.49 -8.31
N PHE A 79 2.46 -1.73 -8.73
CA PHE A 79 1.38 -2.62 -9.11
C PHE A 79 0.48 -2.98 -7.92
N ILE A 80 1.03 -3.27 -6.74
CA ILE A 80 0.24 -3.60 -5.55
C ILE A 80 -0.52 -2.38 -5.02
N CYS A 81 -0.09 -1.15 -5.34
CA CYS A 81 -0.81 0.07 -5.02
C CYS A 81 -2.14 0.17 -5.76
N LYS A 82 -2.17 -0.20 -7.05
CA LYS A 82 -3.37 -0.09 -7.91
C LYS A 82 -4.61 -0.79 -7.34
N PRO A 83 -4.58 -2.06 -6.90
CA PRO A 83 -5.75 -2.69 -6.29
C PRO A 83 -6.16 -2.06 -4.96
N VAL A 84 -5.21 -1.52 -4.17
CA VAL A 84 -5.52 -0.75 -2.95
C VAL A 84 -6.26 0.53 -3.33
N SER A 85 -5.73 1.28 -4.28
CA SER A 85 -6.34 2.52 -4.76
C SER A 85 -7.76 2.26 -5.30
N LYS A 86 -7.90 1.22 -6.13
CA LYS A 86 -9.18 0.81 -6.70
C LYS A 86 -10.21 0.42 -5.66
N VAL A 87 -9.83 -0.32 -4.61
CA VAL A 87 -10.80 -0.77 -3.60
C VAL A 87 -11.25 0.35 -2.67
N PHE A 88 -10.36 1.31 -2.36
CA PHE A 88 -10.69 2.42 -1.45
C PHE A 88 -11.33 3.62 -2.16
N PHE A 89 -10.97 3.86 -3.42
CA PHE A 89 -11.35 5.08 -4.15
C PHE A 89 -12.04 4.84 -5.49
N ASN A 90 -12.15 3.59 -5.94
CA ASN A 90 -12.62 3.24 -7.29
C ASN A 90 -11.77 3.88 -8.42
N ASP A 91 -10.53 4.26 -8.11
CA ASP A 91 -9.54 4.84 -9.02
C ASP A 91 -8.19 4.14 -8.77
N GLU A 92 -7.52 3.66 -9.82
CA GLU A 92 -6.26 2.92 -9.73
C GLU A 92 -5.04 3.83 -9.50
N GLU A 93 -5.15 5.14 -9.77
CA GLU A 93 -4.05 6.11 -9.76
C GLU A 93 -4.14 7.13 -8.62
N GLN A 94 -5.22 7.10 -7.83
CA GLN A 94 -5.43 8.05 -6.73
C GLN A 94 -4.38 7.93 -5.61
N LEU A 95 -3.86 6.73 -5.35
CA LEU A 95 -2.77 6.52 -4.40
C LEU A 95 -1.40 6.65 -5.06
N GLN A 96 -0.57 7.54 -4.53
CA GLN A 96 0.82 7.69 -4.92
C GLN A 96 1.76 7.09 -3.88
N TRP A 97 2.83 6.47 -4.38
CA TRP A 97 3.92 6.00 -3.54
C TRP A 97 4.60 7.17 -2.84
N LEU A 98 4.70 7.10 -1.52
CA LEU A 98 5.35 8.10 -0.70
C LEU A 98 6.78 7.66 -0.34
N ASN A 99 6.91 6.55 0.39
CA ASN A 99 8.21 6.04 0.80
C ASN A 99 8.13 4.57 1.28
N ALA A 100 9.27 3.89 1.35
CA ALA A 100 9.42 2.66 2.11
C ALA A 100 9.78 2.99 3.56
N VAL A 101 8.90 2.65 4.50
CA VAL A 101 9.08 2.88 5.94
C VAL A 101 9.52 1.58 6.60
N ARG A 102 10.65 1.63 7.32
CA ARG A 102 11.08 0.52 8.17
C ARG A 102 10.73 0.77 9.62
N VAL A 103 9.96 -0.15 10.22
CA VAL A 103 9.66 -0.17 11.66
C VAL A 103 10.17 -1.48 12.25
N ARG A 104 11.19 -1.37 13.12
CA ARG A 104 11.89 -2.52 13.74
C ARG A 104 12.42 -3.48 12.66
N THR A 105 11.87 -4.70 12.62
CA THR A 105 12.22 -5.77 11.68
C THR A 105 11.24 -5.84 10.51
N LYS A 106 10.29 -4.91 10.36
CA LYS A 106 9.30 -4.93 9.28
C LYS A 106 9.47 -3.73 8.37
N GLU A 107 9.37 -3.96 7.08
CA GLU A 107 9.32 -2.95 6.04
C GLU A 107 7.90 -2.84 5.50
N PHE A 108 7.50 -1.59 5.33
CA PHE A 108 6.20 -1.20 4.87
C PHE A 108 6.36 -0.23 3.73
N ILE A 109 5.38 -0.19 2.84
CA ILE A 109 5.33 0.85 1.82
C ILE A 109 4.17 1.77 2.13
N ALA A 110 4.51 3.04 2.31
CA ALA A 110 3.57 4.11 2.54
C ALA A 110 3.12 4.69 1.19
N PHE A 111 1.83 4.89 1.09
CA PHE A 111 1.14 5.57 0.00
C PHE A 111 0.33 6.72 0.58
N THR A 112 0.23 7.80 -0.20
CA THR A 112 -0.58 8.97 0.15
C THR A 112 -1.70 9.15 -0.86
N ASP A 113 -2.84 9.63 -0.39
CA ASP A 113 -3.94 10.05 -1.25
C ASP A 113 -3.62 11.38 -1.91
N THR A 114 -3.49 11.36 -3.24
CA THR A 114 -3.14 12.54 -4.04
C THR A 114 -4.14 13.68 -3.91
N GLN A 115 -5.43 13.38 -3.71
CA GLN A 115 -6.45 14.42 -3.54
C GLN A 115 -6.24 15.18 -2.23
N LYS A 116 -5.83 14.47 -1.17
CA LYS A 116 -5.52 15.07 0.13
C LYS A 116 -4.16 15.75 0.14
N GLN A 117 -3.14 15.17 -0.49
CA GLN A 117 -1.84 15.81 -0.62
C GLN A 117 -1.94 17.18 -1.33
N ASN A 118 -2.75 17.26 -2.39
CA ASN A 118 -3.01 18.54 -3.07
C ASN A 118 -3.79 19.54 -2.21
N ALA A 119 -4.58 19.07 -1.23
CA ALA A 119 -5.24 19.92 -0.25
C ALA A 119 -4.26 20.40 0.84
N PHE A 120 -3.28 19.59 1.24
CA PHE A 120 -2.19 20.00 2.14
C PHE A 120 -1.30 21.09 1.51
N ASN A 121 -1.03 21.00 0.20
CA ASN A 121 -0.17 21.94 -0.52
C ASN A 121 -0.86 23.27 -0.92
N LYS A 122 -2.18 23.39 -0.73
CA LYS A 122 -2.91 24.65 -0.94
C LYS A 122 -3.04 25.36 0.41
N ASP A 123 -2.17 26.32 0.65
CA ASP A 123 -2.02 27.17 1.84
C ASP A 123 -3.27 27.96 2.33
N ASP A 124 -4.48 27.71 1.80
CA ASP A 124 -5.66 28.57 2.03
C ASP A 124 -6.81 27.92 2.82
N ALA A 125 -6.66 26.68 3.32
CA ALA A 125 -7.64 26.12 4.25
C ALA A 125 -7.23 26.41 5.71
N PRO A 126 -8.13 26.92 6.58
CA PRO A 126 -7.80 27.07 7.99
C PRO A 126 -7.37 25.71 8.50
N ILE A 127 -6.25 25.69 9.24
CA ILE A 127 -5.64 24.53 9.89
C ILE A 127 -6.65 23.95 10.91
N LYS A 128 -7.76 23.37 10.43
CA LYS A 128 -8.33 22.21 11.06
C LYS A 128 -7.24 21.20 10.89
N GLU A 129 -6.56 20.89 11.99
CA GLU A 129 -5.71 19.72 12.15
C GLU A 129 -6.36 18.55 11.40
N MET A 130 -6.02 18.38 10.12
CA MET A 130 -6.47 17.25 9.33
C MET A 130 -5.69 16.11 9.93
N LYS A 131 -6.29 15.48 10.94
CA LYS A 131 -5.71 14.36 11.66
C LYS A 131 -5.26 13.37 10.60
N LEU A 132 -3.94 13.21 10.49
CA LEU A 132 -3.33 12.16 9.70
C LEU A 132 -4.08 10.86 10.08
N GLN A 133 -4.68 10.18 9.12
CA GLN A 133 -5.30 8.89 9.38
C GLN A 133 -4.53 7.88 8.54
N VAL A 134 -3.68 7.14 9.23
CA VAL A 134 -2.82 6.13 8.64
C VAL A 134 -3.47 4.79 8.89
N VAL A 135 -3.63 3.99 7.84
CA VAL A 135 -4.10 2.61 7.94
C VAL A 135 -3.02 1.65 7.49
N GLU A 136 -2.90 0.55 8.20
CA GLU A 136 -2.11 -0.61 7.78
C GLU A 136 -2.99 -1.51 6.93
N VAL A 137 -2.48 -1.87 5.74
CA VAL A 137 -3.13 -2.72 4.75
C VAL A 137 -2.36 -4.02 4.62
N ASP A 138 -3.09 -5.14 4.58
CA ASP A 138 -2.52 -6.47 4.36
C ASP A 138 -3.39 -7.30 3.41
N PHE A 139 -2.77 -8.18 2.62
CA PHE A 139 -3.44 -9.02 1.62
C PHE A 139 -3.53 -10.46 2.06
N SER A 140 -4.68 -11.12 1.91
CA SER A 140 -4.77 -12.56 2.14
C SER A 140 -3.81 -13.33 1.24
N LYS A 141 -3.45 -14.55 1.66
CA LYS A 141 -2.86 -15.49 0.71
C LYS A 141 -3.88 -15.75 -0.41
N PRO A 142 -3.50 -15.70 -1.70
CA PRO A 142 -4.41 -15.98 -2.79
C PRO A 142 -4.89 -17.45 -2.72
N GLN A 143 -6.19 -17.65 -2.95
CA GLN A 143 -6.81 -18.97 -3.05
C GLN A 143 -7.35 -19.17 -4.46
N LEU A 144 -7.23 -20.39 -4.99
CA LEU A 144 -7.63 -20.68 -6.36
C LEU A 144 -9.16 -20.61 -6.49
N GLY A 145 -9.66 -19.76 -7.39
CA GLY A 145 -11.09 -19.55 -7.59
C GLY A 145 -11.74 -18.53 -6.65
N GLU A 146 -10.99 -17.91 -5.74
CA GLU A 146 -11.46 -16.77 -4.95
C GLU A 146 -10.78 -15.47 -5.37
N ASP A 147 -11.49 -14.35 -5.20
CA ASP A 147 -10.90 -13.01 -5.33
C ASP A 147 -9.91 -12.75 -4.19
N LEU A 148 -8.92 -11.90 -4.47
CA LEU A 148 -7.93 -11.49 -3.47
C LEU A 148 -8.62 -10.68 -2.37
N LYS A 149 -8.37 -11.02 -1.10
CA LYS A 149 -8.96 -10.29 0.03
C LYS A 149 -7.94 -9.30 0.58
N LEU A 150 -8.40 -8.08 0.86
CA LEU A 150 -7.60 -7.02 1.47
C LEU A 150 -8.19 -6.67 2.83
N PHE A 151 -7.34 -6.68 3.84
CA PHE A 151 -7.66 -6.28 5.20
C PHE A 151 -6.99 -4.95 5.50
N TRP A 152 -7.64 -4.15 6.34
CA TRP A 152 -7.02 -2.95 6.87
C TRP A 152 -7.38 -2.74 8.32
N LYS A 153 -6.50 -2.01 9.01
CA LYS A 153 -6.67 -1.60 10.40
C LYS A 153 -6.01 -0.24 10.61
N PRO A 154 -6.41 0.54 11.62
CA PRO A 154 -5.67 1.73 12.03
C PRO A 154 -4.20 1.40 12.28
N ALA A 155 -3.32 2.24 11.78
CA ALA A 155 -1.89 2.02 11.95
C ALA A 155 -1.49 2.15 13.42
N GLN A 156 -0.54 1.33 13.84
CA GLN A 156 0.08 1.46 15.14
C GLN A 156 0.76 2.83 15.29
N ALA A 157 0.75 3.38 16.50
CA ALA A 157 1.32 4.71 16.80
C ALA A 157 2.76 4.89 16.30
N ILE A 158 3.56 3.82 16.28
CA ILE A 158 4.95 3.84 15.79
C ILE A 158 5.00 4.04 14.27
N ILE A 159 4.10 3.39 13.53
CA ILE A 159 3.99 3.52 12.07
C ILE A 159 3.44 4.91 11.74
N TYR A 160 2.42 5.36 12.47
CA TYR A 160 1.88 6.71 12.38
C TYR A 160 2.98 7.78 12.46
N GLN A 161 3.80 7.74 13.52
CA GLN A 161 4.90 8.70 13.70
C GLN A 161 5.94 8.65 12.58
N LYS A 162 6.21 7.46 12.05
CA LYS A 162 7.15 7.30 10.94
C LYS A 162 6.62 7.90 9.64
N VAL A 163 5.35 7.68 9.31
CA VAL A 163 4.72 8.29 8.13
C VAL A 163 4.69 9.80 8.27
N GLN A 164 4.32 10.32 9.45
CA GLN A 164 4.34 11.76 9.72
C GLN A 164 5.72 12.39 9.47
N ASN A 165 6.80 11.73 9.93
CA ASN A 165 8.16 12.22 9.70
C ASN A 165 8.57 12.19 8.23
N CYS A 166 8.02 11.26 7.42
CA CYS A 166 8.28 11.19 5.99
C CYS A 166 7.61 12.32 5.19
N GLU A 167 6.51 12.89 5.68
CA GLU A 167 5.88 14.06 5.06
C GLU A 167 6.61 15.38 5.35
N CYS A 168 7.36 15.44 6.47
CA CYS A 168 8.05 16.66 6.91
C CYS A 168 9.49 16.80 6.36
N THR A 169 9.93 15.92 5.46
CA THR A 169 11.29 15.94 4.88
C THR A 169 11.26 16.40 3.44
#